data_AF-A0A971JC07-F1
#
_entry.id   AF-A0A971JC07-F1
#
_cell.length_a   1.000
_cell.length_b   1.000
_cell.length_c   1.000
_cell.angle_alpha   90.00
_cell.angle_beta   90.00
_cell.angle_gamma   90.00
#
_symmetry.space_group_name_H-M   'P 1'
#
loop_
_entity.id
_entity.type
_entity.pdbx_description
1 polymer ?
#
loop_
_entity_poly.entity_id
_entity_poly.type
_entity_poly.pdbx_seq_one_letter_code
_entity_poly.pdbx_strand_id
1 'polypeptide(L)'
;MNKKEFMDILKNSLLESGINDIEDILNEYEEHFIFKMADGFSEEEVSLKLGDPKELAKQFIQDEPKKQLKKKNRFFTALGLVLLDILIACVFISLSVGVIAIAAIAVSSAAAGVLLIAKMNIASLIPVMPYKSAVVFAVGFLSLAILMFITAVYGFMWFKQLISSYARFHKNCMAKASNEAVYPAKATFLQISGKLKRALRGTILISLVIFIIAFISGYAISAFDAKSFEFWHVWEWFQ
;
A
#
# COMPACT_ATOMS: atom_id res chain seq x y z
N MET A 1 -2.59 -30.65 -11.24
CA MET A 1 -3.57 -29.97 -12.13
C MET A 1 -3.02 -28.58 -12.43
N ASN A 2 -3.24 -28.05 -13.64
CA ASN A 2 -2.77 -26.70 -13.96
C ASN A 2 -3.70 -25.63 -13.37
N LYS A 3 -3.28 -24.35 -13.37
CA LYS A 3 -4.08 -23.25 -12.82
C LYS A 3 -5.47 -23.20 -13.46
N LYS A 4 -5.53 -23.33 -14.78
CA LYS A 4 -6.78 -23.17 -15.55
C LYS A 4 -7.80 -24.26 -15.18
N GLU A 5 -7.36 -25.51 -15.10
CA GLU A 5 -8.17 -26.65 -14.67
C GLU A 5 -8.66 -26.47 -13.23
N PHE A 6 -7.80 -26.04 -12.31
CA PHE A 6 -8.19 -25.78 -10.92
C PHE A 6 -9.30 -24.72 -10.83
N MET A 7 -9.12 -23.60 -11.55
CA MET A 7 -10.08 -22.49 -11.54
C MET A 7 -11.41 -22.84 -12.20
N ASP A 8 -11.38 -23.61 -13.30
CA ASP A 8 -12.60 -24.05 -13.98
C ASP A 8 -13.40 -25.05 -13.12
N ILE A 9 -12.73 -25.99 -12.46
CA ILE A 9 -13.38 -26.94 -11.53
C ILE A 9 -13.96 -26.19 -10.33
N LEU A 10 -13.20 -25.27 -9.73
CA LEU A 10 -13.67 -24.47 -8.60
C LEU A 10 -14.88 -23.61 -8.99
N LYS A 11 -14.83 -22.92 -10.13
CA LYS A 11 -15.95 -22.12 -10.65
C LYS A 11 -17.21 -22.96 -10.84
N ASN A 12 -17.10 -24.11 -11.48
CA ASN A 12 -18.23 -24.99 -11.73
C ASN A 12 -18.82 -25.53 -10.43
N SER A 13 -17.98 -25.96 -9.48
CA SER A 13 -18.45 -26.43 -8.17
C SER A 13 -19.09 -25.32 -7.32
N LEU A 14 -18.62 -24.08 -7.40
CA LEU A 14 -19.25 -22.94 -6.73
C LEU A 14 -20.59 -22.55 -7.38
N LEU A 15 -20.70 -22.63 -8.71
CA LEU A 15 -21.95 -22.41 -9.46
C LEU A 15 -23.01 -23.47 -9.13
N GLU A 16 -22.62 -24.75 -9.13
CA GLU A 16 -23.49 -25.88 -8.74
C GLU A 16 -23.98 -25.74 -7.29
N SER A 17 -23.21 -25.06 -6.44
CA SER A 17 -23.52 -24.85 -5.02
C SER A 17 -24.33 -23.58 -4.73
N GLY A 18 -24.68 -22.77 -5.74
CA GLY A 18 -25.55 -21.59 -5.58
C GLY A 18 -24.94 -20.42 -4.79
N ILE A 19 -23.62 -20.28 -4.80
CA ILE A 19 -22.92 -19.20 -4.09
C ILE A 19 -23.03 -17.89 -4.89
N ASN A 20 -23.34 -16.76 -4.24
CA ASN A 20 -23.54 -15.48 -4.94
C ASN A 20 -22.23 -14.72 -5.26
N ASP A 21 -21.15 -14.93 -4.49
CA ASP A 21 -19.90 -14.15 -4.60
C ASP A 21 -18.78 -14.92 -5.34
N ILE A 22 -19.13 -15.59 -6.44
CA ILE A 22 -18.20 -16.49 -7.16
C ILE A 22 -17.00 -15.72 -7.73
N GLU A 23 -17.23 -14.55 -8.34
CA GLU A 23 -16.16 -13.75 -8.96
C GLU A 23 -15.12 -13.29 -7.92
N ASP A 24 -15.56 -12.86 -6.74
CA ASP A 24 -14.66 -12.44 -5.66
C ASP A 24 -13.77 -13.60 -5.19
N ILE A 25 -14.35 -14.80 -5.03
CA ILE A 25 -13.61 -16.00 -4.63
C ILE A 25 -12.59 -16.39 -5.70
N LEU A 26 -13.00 -16.39 -6.98
CA LEU A 26 -12.12 -16.75 -8.09
C LEU A 26 -10.95 -15.78 -8.21
N ASN A 27 -11.22 -14.47 -8.11
CA ASN A 27 -10.17 -13.45 -8.16
C ASN A 27 -9.12 -13.65 -7.06
N GLU A 28 -9.53 -14.04 -5.84
CA GLU A 28 -8.60 -14.28 -4.74
C GLU A 28 -7.69 -15.48 -4.98
N TYR A 29 -8.24 -16.60 -5.47
CA TYR A 29 -7.42 -17.76 -5.84
C TYR A 29 -6.52 -17.47 -7.03
N GLU A 30 -6.99 -16.70 -8.01
CA GLU A 30 -6.18 -16.25 -9.12
C GLU A 30 -4.98 -15.40 -8.66
N GLU A 31 -5.20 -14.43 -7.77
CA GLU A 31 -4.14 -13.64 -7.14
C GLU A 31 -3.18 -14.54 -6.34
N HIS A 32 -3.68 -15.57 -5.65
CA HIS A 32 -2.87 -16.53 -4.92
C HIS A 32 -1.93 -17.32 -5.83
N PHE A 33 -2.44 -17.81 -6.97
CA PHE A 33 -1.63 -18.49 -7.98
C PHE A 33 -0.55 -17.57 -8.53
N ILE A 34 -0.89 -16.32 -8.88
CA ILE A 34 0.07 -15.33 -9.38
C ILE A 34 1.18 -15.08 -8.35
N PHE A 35 0.81 -14.95 -7.08
CA PHE A 35 1.75 -14.72 -5.99
C PHE A 35 2.72 -15.89 -5.80
N LYS A 36 2.19 -17.13 -5.75
CA LYS A 36 3.02 -18.32 -5.55
C LYS A 36 3.91 -18.65 -6.74
N MET A 37 3.42 -18.42 -7.96
CA MET A 37 4.26 -18.55 -9.16
C MET A 37 5.40 -17.53 -9.18
N ALA A 38 5.16 -16.30 -8.66
CA ALA A 38 6.20 -15.29 -8.54
C ALA A 38 7.29 -15.64 -7.50
N ASP A 39 6.95 -16.48 -6.51
CA ASP A 39 7.87 -17.06 -5.53
C ASP A 39 8.65 -18.28 -6.07
N GLY A 40 8.39 -18.70 -7.31
CA GLY A 40 9.10 -19.79 -8.00
C GLY A 40 8.43 -21.17 -7.89
N PHE A 41 7.22 -21.27 -7.32
CA PHE A 41 6.45 -22.52 -7.31
C PHE A 41 5.84 -22.80 -8.70
N SER A 42 5.78 -24.07 -9.09
CA SER A 42 5.06 -24.48 -10.30
C SER A 42 3.53 -24.44 -10.07
N GLU A 43 2.74 -24.29 -11.13
CA GLU A 43 1.27 -24.31 -11.01
C GLU A 43 0.76 -25.59 -10.35
N GLU A 44 1.40 -26.71 -10.66
CA GLU A 44 1.06 -28.03 -10.13
C GLU A 44 1.32 -28.10 -8.61
N GLU A 45 2.44 -27.57 -8.13
CA GLU A 45 2.76 -27.50 -6.70
C GLU A 45 1.80 -26.60 -5.93
N VAL A 46 1.38 -25.49 -6.53
CA VAL A 46 0.38 -24.59 -5.94
C VAL A 46 -0.97 -25.27 -5.83
N SER A 47 -1.39 -25.99 -6.89
CA SER A 47 -2.64 -26.75 -6.88
C SER A 47 -2.63 -27.88 -5.82
N LEU A 48 -1.51 -28.59 -5.69
CA LEU A 48 -1.32 -29.63 -4.67
C LEU A 48 -1.41 -29.07 -3.25
N LYS A 49 -0.89 -27.86 -3.02
CA LYS A 49 -0.99 -27.18 -1.72
C LYS A 49 -2.38 -26.64 -1.42
N LEU A 50 -3.14 -26.27 -2.45
CA LEU A 50 -4.52 -25.81 -2.33
C LEU A 50 -5.51 -26.97 -2.08
N GLY A 51 -5.17 -28.18 -2.52
CA GLY A 51 -5.99 -29.38 -2.32
C GLY A 51 -7.00 -29.60 -3.45
N ASP A 52 -8.06 -30.36 -3.19
CA ASP A 52 -9.10 -30.64 -4.19
C ASP A 52 -10.07 -29.43 -4.31
N PRO A 53 -10.17 -28.78 -5.48
CA PRO A 53 -11.08 -27.65 -5.70
C PRO A 53 -12.55 -27.98 -5.42
N LYS A 54 -12.98 -29.25 -5.55
CA LYS A 54 -14.35 -29.66 -5.21
C LYS A 54 -14.60 -29.69 -3.71
N GLU A 55 -13.65 -30.20 -2.93
CA GLU A 55 -13.74 -30.16 -1.46
C GLU A 55 -13.63 -28.74 -0.94
N LEU A 56 -12.80 -27.93 -1.57
CA LEU A 56 -12.64 -26.53 -1.25
C LEU A 56 -13.94 -25.75 -1.52
N ALA A 57 -14.64 -26.03 -2.63
CA ALA A 57 -15.98 -25.50 -2.89
C ALA A 57 -17.00 -25.93 -1.81
N LYS A 58 -16.93 -27.18 -1.32
CA LYS A 58 -17.81 -27.68 -0.25
C LYS A 58 -17.63 -26.96 1.08
N GLN A 59 -16.46 -26.40 1.37
CA GLN A 59 -16.26 -25.57 2.57
C GLN A 59 -17.13 -24.29 2.55
N PHE A 60 -17.64 -23.91 1.39
CA PHE A 60 -18.57 -22.79 1.23
C PHE A 60 -20.04 -23.22 1.23
N ILE A 61 -20.34 -24.53 1.26
CA ILE A 61 -21.72 -25.08 1.27
C ILE A 61 -22.25 -25.13 2.71
N GLN A 62 -23.46 -24.61 2.92
CA GLN A 62 -24.13 -24.51 4.23
C GLN A 62 -24.90 -25.78 4.65
N ASP A 63 -24.30 -26.97 4.60
CA ASP A 63 -25.02 -28.23 4.85
C ASP A 63 -24.94 -28.80 6.28
N GLU A 64 -24.57 -27.99 7.28
CA GLU A 64 -24.81 -28.36 8.69
C GLU A 64 -26.16 -27.80 9.17
N PRO A 65 -27.05 -28.64 9.76
CA PRO A 65 -28.34 -28.18 10.23
C PRO A 65 -28.14 -27.05 11.24
N LYS A 66 -28.70 -25.87 10.91
CA LYS A 66 -28.63 -24.63 11.69
C LYS A 66 -28.88 -24.91 13.18
N LYS A 67 -27.82 -25.20 13.95
CA LYS A 67 -27.87 -25.09 15.41
C LYS A 67 -28.19 -23.64 15.67
N GLN A 68 -29.42 -23.36 16.06
CA GLN A 68 -29.87 -22.02 16.43
C GLN A 68 -29.05 -21.57 17.64
N LEU A 69 -27.85 -21.03 17.40
CA LEU A 69 -27.10 -20.31 18.41
C LEU A 69 -27.98 -19.12 18.78
N LYS A 70 -28.42 -19.14 20.04
CA LYS A 70 -29.38 -18.19 20.60
C LYS A 70 -29.00 -16.76 20.18
N LYS A 71 -29.98 -16.04 19.64
CA LYS A 71 -29.99 -14.62 19.16
C LYS A 71 -29.17 -13.63 20.02
N LYS A 72 -28.92 -13.97 21.29
CA LYS A 72 -28.06 -13.26 22.26
C LYS A 72 -26.63 -13.03 21.75
N ASN A 73 -26.00 -14.00 21.08
CA ASN A 73 -24.57 -13.86 20.69
C ASN A 73 -24.33 -12.84 19.56
N ARG A 74 -25.23 -12.76 18.57
CA ARG A 74 -25.09 -11.81 17.45
C ARG A 74 -25.15 -10.35 17.91
N PHE A 75 -25.99 -10.05 18.90
CA PHE A 75 -26.09 -8.70 19.47
C PHE A 75 -24.78 -8.27 20.13
N PHE A 76 -24.17 -9.14 20.96
CA PHE A 76 -22.88 -8.84 21.60
C PHE A 76 -21.74 -8.75 20.59
N THR A 77 -21.73 -9.60 19.54
CA THR A 77 -20.76 -9.47 18.45
C THR A 77 -20.92 -8.15 17.72
N ALA A 78 -22.14 -7.76 17.34
CA ALA A 78 -22.39 -6.50 16.65
C ALA A 78 -22.00 -5.29 17.52
N LEU A 79 -22.34 -5.30 18.81
CA LEU A 79 -21.98 -4.22 19.73
C LEU A 79 -20.45 -4.10 19.90
N GLY A 80 -19.75 -5.22 20.06
CA GLY A 80 -18.29 -5.24 20.14
C GLY A 80 -17.63 -4.78 18.83
N LEU A 81 -18.23 -5.13 17.69
CA LEU A 81 -17.74 -4.75 16.36
C LEU A 81 -17.92 -3.25 16.12
N VAL A 82 -19.03 -2.64 16.54
CA VAL A 82 -19.23 -1.18 16.46
C VAL A 82 -18.18 -0.43 17.31
N LEU A 83 -17.90 -0.90 18.53
CA LEU A 83 -16.85 -0.31 19.37
C LEU A 83 -15.48 -0.40 18.68
N LEU A 84 -15.18 -1.56 18.08
CA LEU A 84 -13.94 -1.79 17.34
C LEU A 84 -13.86 -0.94 16.06
N ASP A 85 -14.97 -0.80 15.33
CA ASP A 85 -15.07 0.00 14.11
C ASP A 85 -14.71 1.47 14.39
N ILE A 86 -15.14 2.02 15.53
CA ILE A 86 -14.79 3.40 15.93
C ILE A 86 -13.27 3.54 16.10
N LEU A 87 -12.64 2.61 16.82
CA LEU A 87 -11.20 2.63 17.04
C LEU A 87 -10.42 2.48 15.73
N ILE A 88 -10.84 1.55 14.89
CA ILE A 88 -10.18 1.28 13.60
C ILE A 88 -10.40 2.42 12.62
N ALA A 89 -11.57 3.06 12.62
CA ALA A 89 -11.82 4.26 11.83
C ALA A 89 -10.87 5.40 12.23
N CYS A 90 -10.61 5.63 13.52
CA CYS A 90 -9.63 6.62 13.97
C CYS A 90 -8.22 6.32 13.43
N VAL A 91 -7.79 5.05 13.48
CA VAL A 91 -6.50 4.63 12.92
C VAL A 91 -6.45 4.83 11.41
N PHE A 92 -7.51 4.48 10.68
CA PHE A 92 -7.57 4.65 9.23
C PHE A 92 -7.59 6.12 8.79
N ILE A 93 -8.26 6.99 9.54
CA ILE A 93 -8.21 8.44 9.32
C ILE A 93 -6.79 8.96 9.55
N SER A 94 -6.12 8.53 10.63
CA SER A 94 -4.74 8.93 10.89
C SER A 94 -3.78 8.49 9.77
N LEU A 95 -3.92 7.24 9.30
CA LEU A 95 -3.13 6.72 8.19
C LEU A 95 -3.40 7.46 6.87
N SER A 96 -4.66 7.80 6.57
CA SER A 96 -4.99 8.53 5.33
C SER A 96 -4.40 9.93 5.32
N VAL A 97 -4.43 10.64 6.46
CA VAL A 97 -3.75 11.92 6.63
C VAL A 97 -2.25 11.78 6.41
N GLY A 98 -1.63 10.72 6.95
CA GLY A 98 -0.21 10.43 6.72
C GLY A 98 0.13 10.26 5.24
N VAL A 99 -0.67 9.50 4.48
CA VAL A 99 -0.47 9.32 3.04
C VAL A 99 -0.62 10.64 2.27
N ILE A 100 -1.62 11.46 2.63
CA ILE A 100 -1.82 12.79 2.03
C ILE A 100 -0.65 13.72 2.33
N ALA A 101 -0.12 13.71 3.56
CA ALA A 101 1.03 14.51 3.95
C ALA A 101 2.28 14.12 3.14
N ILE A 102 2.55 12.82 2.97
CA ILE A 102 3.67 12.34 2.14
C ILE A 102 3.51 12.78 0.68
N ALA A 103 2.29 12.69 0.13
CA ALA A 103 2.00 13.15 -1.22
C ALA A 103 2.19 14.67 -1.36
N ALA A 104 1.77 15.46 -0.37
CA ALA A 104 1.98 16.90 -0.34
C ALA A 104 3.48 17.24 -0.33
N ILE A 105 4.28 16.56 0.50
CA ILE A 105 5.74 16.73 0.54
C ILE A 105 6.37 16.42 -0.83
N ALA A 106 5.90 15.37 -1.52
CA ALA A 106 6.38 15.04 -2.86
C ALA A 106 6.12 16.18 -3.85
N VAL A 107 4.91 16.74 -3.85
CA VAL A 107 4.52 17.86 -4.74
C VAL A 107 5.28 19.13 -4.38
N SER A 108 5.36 19.49 -3.10
CA SER A 108 6.11 20.67 -2.64
C SER A 108 7.60 20.56 -2.96
N SER A 109 8.20 19.38 -2.81
CA SER A 109 9.60 19.15 -3.16
C SER A 109 9.83 19.23 -4.67
N ALA A 110 8.91 18.70 -5.49
CA ALA A 110 8.99 18.82 -6.94
C ALA A 110 8.92 20.29 -7.37
N ALA A 111 7.97 21.04 -6.81
CA ALA A 111 7.81 22.47 -7.07
C ALA A 111 9.08 23.24 -6.67
N ALA A 112 9.62 23.01 -5.46
CA ALA A 112 10.85 23.64 -5.00
C ALA A 112 12.04 23.35 -5.94
N GLY A 113 12.21 22.09 -6.37
CA GLY A 113 13.25 21.70 -7.32
C GLY A 113 13.13 22.41 -8.67
N VAL A 114 11.92 22.47 -9.24
CA VAL A 114 11.67 23.15 -10.52
C VAL A 114 11.92 24.66 -10.40
N LEU A 115 11.44 25.29 -9.33
CA LEU A 115 11.60 26.73 -9.12
C LEU A 115 13.07 27.15 -8.97
N LEU A 116 13.87 26.34 -8.25
CA LEU A 116 15.31 26.58 -8.10
C LEU A 116 16.06 26.53 -9.44
N ILE A 117 15.70 25.60 -10.34
CA ILE A 117 16.30 25.51 -11.68
C ILE A 117 15.83 26.68 -12.56
N ALA A 118 14.54 26.99 -12.53
CA ALA A 118 13.93 28.02 -13.37
C ALA A 118 14.27 29.46 -12.92
N LYS A 119 14.92 29.63 -11.76
CA LYS A 119 15.17 30.93 -11.11
C LYS A 119 13.88 31.73 -10.88
N MET A 120 12.75 31.05 -10.72
CA MET A 120 11.45 31.68 -10.51
C MET A 120 11.22 31.80 -9.01
N ASN A 121 10.99 33.04 -8.53
CA ASN A 121 10.65 33.27 -7.13
C ASN A 121 9.16 33.63 -7.01
N ILE A 122 8.33 32.63 -6.73
CA ILE A 122 6.90 32.85 -6.47
C ILE A 122 6.76 33.29 -5.01
N ALA A 123 6.19 34.48 -4.79
CA ALA A 123 5.89 35.02 -3.46
C ALA A 123 7.10 35.12 -2.50
N SER A 124 8.31 35.33 -3.03
CA SER A 124 9.55 35.41 -2.25
C SER A 124 9.85 34.16 -1.39
N LEU A 125 9.31 32.99 -1.76
CA LEU A 125 9.53 31.75 -1.02
C LEU A 125 10.99 31.27 -1.06
N ILE A 126 11.71 31.56 -2.14
CA ILE A 126 13.07 31.07 -2.33
C ILE A 126 14.05 32.12 -1.82
N PRO A 127 14.90 31.80 -0.83
CA PRO A 127 15.90 32.72 -0.34
C PRO A 127 17.03 32.90 -1.36
N VAL A 128 17.68 34.06 -1.32
CA VAL A 128 18.74 34.41 -2.27
C VAL A 128 19.92 33.45 -2.08
N MET A 129 20.36 32.81 -3.17
CA MET A 129 21.52 31.93 -3.15
C MET A 129 22.23 31.91 -4.52
N PRO A 130 23.53 31.61 -4.57
CA PRO A 130 24.27 31.41 -5.81
C PRO A 130 23.64 30.30 -6.67
N TYR A 131 23.61 30.52 -7.99
CA TYR A 131 22.95 29.58 -8.91
C TYR A 131 23.56 28.17 -8.90
N LYS A 132 24.87 28.05 -8.66
CA LYS A 132 25.54 26.74 -8.56
C LYS A 132 24.96 25.91 -7.42
N SER A 133 24.83 26.51 -6.23
CA SER A 133 24.19 25.88 -5.08
C SER A 133 22.71 25.59 -5.34
N ALA A 134 21.98 26.53 -5.96
CA ALA A 134 20.56 26.36 -6.28
C ALA A 134 20.30 25.11 -7.15
N VAL A 135 21.11 24.90 -8.19
CA VAL A 135 20.96 23.74 -9.09
C VAL A 135 21.23 22.43 -8.34
N VAL A 136 22.22 22.39 -7.46
CA VAL A 136 22.55 21.18 -6.69
C VAL A 136 21.43 20.86 -5.68
N PHE A 137 20.91 21.86 -4.97
CA PHE A 137 19.74 21.67 -4.12
C PHE A 137 18.50 21.28 -4.90
N ALA A 138 18.31 21.80 -6.11
CA ALA A 138 17.20 21.42 -6.97
C ALA A 138 17.20 19.94 -7.34
N VAL A 139 18.39 19.40 -7.70
CA VAL A 139 18.55 17.96 -7.95
C VAL A 139 18.20 17.17 -6.68
N GLY A 140 18.60 17.65 -5.50
CA GLY A 140 18.19 17.08 -4.22
C GLY A 140 16.66 17.05 -4.06
N PHE A 141 15.99 18.19 -4.20
CA PHE A 141 14.53 18.31 -4.04
C PHE A 141 13.75 17.47 -5.07
N LEU A 142 14.19 17.40 -6.33
CA LEU A 142 13.58 16.53 -7.33
C LEU A 142 13.76 15.04 -6.99
N SER A 143 14.94 14.66 -6.49
CA SER A 143 15.19 13.28 -6.04
C SER A 143 14.33 12.91 -4.83
N LEU A 144 14.19 13.84 -3.87
CA LEU A 144 13.29 13.71 -2.72
C LEU A 144 11.83 13.59 -3.17
N ALA A 145 11.41 14.36 -4.18
CA ALA A 145 10.06 14.29 -4.72
C ALA A 145 9.74 12.91 -5.30
N ILE A 146 10.67 12.31 -6.06
CA ILE A 146 10.51 10.96 -6.61
C ILE A 146 10.42 9.94 -5.48
N LEU A 147 11.30 10.04 -4.47
CA LEU A 147 11.30 9.17 -3.30
C LEU A 147 9.94 9.21 -2.57
N MET A 148 9.47 10.41 -2.23
CA MET A 148 8.21 10.61 -1.51
C MET A 148 6.99 10.22 -2.35
N PHE A 149 7.01 10.44 -3.66
CA PHE A 149 5.94 10.02 -4.57
C PHE A 149 5.79 8.50 -4.57
N ILE A 150 6.90 7.76 -4.71
CA ILE A 150 6.87 6.29 -4.68
C ILE A 150 6.38 5.79 -3.31
N THR A 151 6.84 6.41 -2.22
CA THR A 151 6.36 6.08 -0.87
C THR A 151 4.87 6.35 -0.70
N ALA A 152 4.33 7.45 -1.24
CA ALA A 152 2.91 7.76 -1.20
C ALA A 152 2.08 6.73 -1.97
N VAL A 153 2.50 6.34 -3.18
CA VAL A 153 1.81 5.32 -3.98
C VAL A 153 1.79 3.98 -3.24
N TYR A 154 2.94 3.55 -2.69
CA TYR A 154 3.02 2.31 -1.92
C TYR A 154 2.13 2.36 -0.66
N GLY A 155 2.17 3.48 0.08
CA GLY A 155 1.32 3.71 1.25
C GLY A 155 -0.16 3.66 0.92
N PHE A 156 -0.57 4.26 -0.20
CA PHE A 156 -1.96 4.22 -0.67
C PHE A 156 -2.41 2.81 -1.05
N MET A 157 -1.59 2.06 -1.79
CA MET A 157 -1.89 0.67 -2.15
C MET A 157 -2.04 -0.21 -0.89
N TRP A 158 -1.12 -0.07 0.07
CA TRP A 158 -1.19 -0.80 1.34
C TRP A 158 -2.41 -0.40 2.16
N PHE A 159 -2.77 0.88 2.20
CA PHE A 159 -3.96 1.38 2.86
C PHE A 159 -5.25 0.78 2.29
N LYS A 160 -5.39 0.71 0.95
CA LYS A 160 -6.54 0.02 0.32
C LYS A 160 -6.61 -1.45 0.70
N GLN A 161 -5.45 -2.13 0.75
CA GLN A 161 -5.38 -3.53 1.17
C GLN A 161 -5.85 -3.72 2.61
N LEU A 162 -5.44 -2.83 3.52
CA LEU A 162 -5.89 -2.86 4.92
C LEU A 162 -7.41 -2.66 5.05
N ILE A 163 -7.98 -1.69 4.34
CA ILE A 163 -9.45 -1.49 4.35
C ILE A 163 -10.15 -2.75 3.86
N SER A 164 -9.68 -3.35 2.77
CA SER A 164 -10.29 -4.55 2.20
C SER A 164 -10.17 -5.76 3.13
N SER A 165 -9.02 -5.94 3.77
CA SER A 165 -8.80 -6.99 4.78
C SER A 165 -9.69 -6.78 6.00
N TYR A 166 -9.82 -5.54 6.48
CA TYR A 166 -10.70 -5.21 7.60
C TYR A 166 -12.17 -5.43 7.27
N ALA A 167 -12.63 -4.99 6.09
CA ALA A 167 -13.99 -5.23 5.63
C ALA A 167 -14.30 -6.73 5.57
N ARG A 168 -13.34 -7.56 5.14
CA ARG A 168 -13.48 -9.02 5.13
C ARG A 168 -13.56 -9.59 6.54
N PHE A 169 -12.71 -9.12 7.46
CA PHE A 169 -12.76 -9.50 8.87
C PHE A 169 -14.12 -9.16 9.51
N HIS A 170 -14.61 -7.93 9.32
CA HIS A 170 -15.91 -7.49 9.81
C HIS A 170 -17.04 -8.39 9.29
N LYS A 171 -17.08 -8.65 7.97
CA LYS A 171 -18.05 -9.56 7.36
C LYS A 171 -17.96 -10.98 7.96
N ASN A 172 -16.75 -11.49 8.18
CA ASN A 172 -16.52 -12.83 8.74
C ASN A 172 -16.94 -12.94 10.22
N CYS A 173 -16.78 -11.90 11.03
CA CYS A 173 -17.29 -11.85 12.40
C CYS A 173 -18.82 -11.94 12.43
N MET A 174 -19.49 -11.23 11.52
CA MET A 174 -20.94 -11.26 11.39
C MET A 174 -21.45 -12.61 10.84
N ALA A 175 -20.76 -13.19 9.85
CA ALA A 175 -21.09 -14.51 9.31
C ALA A 175 -20.98 -15.60 10.38
N LYS A 176 -19.89 -15.62 11.17
CA LYS A 176 -19.73 -16.52 12.31
C LYS A 176 -20.84 -16.36 13.35
N ALA A 177 -21.29 -15.14 13.61
CA ALA A 177 -22.37 -14.88 14.55
C ALA A 177 -23.76 -15.30 14.02
N SER A 178 -23.92 -15.39 12.70
CA SER A 178 -25.17 -15.78 12.02
C SER A 178 -25.19 -17.25 11.56
N ASN A 179 -24.13 -18.02 11.83
CA ASN A 179 -23.90 -19.37 11.25
C ASN A 179 -23.97 -19.39 9.72
N GLU A 180 -23.46 -18.33 9.08
CA GLU A 180 -23.27 -18.25 7.63
C GLU A 180 -21.85 -18.68 7.26
N ALA A 181 -21.65 -19.08 6.00
CA ALA A 181 -20.34 -19.46 5.49
C ALA A 181 -19.33 -18.30 5.64
N VAL A 182 -18.11 -18.63 6.06
CA VAL A 182 -17.04 -17.65 6.31
C VAL A 182 -16.14 -17.59 5.10
N TYR A 183 -15.82 -16.37 4.65
CA TYR A 183 -14.92 -16.16 3.51
C TYR A 183 -13.45 -16.33 3.94
N PRO A 184 -12.54 -16.71 3.02
CA PRO A 184 -11.10 -16.70 3.29
C PRO A 184 -10.64 -15.31 3.78
N ALA A 185 -9.64 -15.32 4.65
CA ALA A 185 -9.10 -14.10 5.21
C ALA A 185 -8.15 -13.44 4.20
N LYS A 186 -8.48 -12.21 3.80
CA LYS A 186 -7.63 -11.44 2.90
C LYS A 186 -6.37 -10.96 3.62
N ALA A 187 -5.20 -11.11 2.98
CA ALA A 187 -3.91 -10.73 3.53
C ALA A 187 -3.84 -9.22 3.90
N THR A 188 -3.21 -8.91 5.02
CA THR A 188 -2.93 -7.52 5.47
C THR A 188 -1.67 -6.91 4.84
N PHE A 189 -0.77 -7.74 4.30
CA PHE A 189 0.41 -7.26 3.60
C PHE A 189 0.08 -6.97 2.13
N LEU A 190 0.75 -5.98 1.56
CA LEU A 190 0.55 -5.61 0.17
C LEU A 190 1.12 -6.70 -0.75
N GLN A 191 0.26 -7.27 -1.58
CA GLN A 191 0.63 -8.28 -2.58
C GLN A 191 0.96 -7.58 -3.90
N ILE A 192 2.25 -7.29 -4.10
CA ILE A 192 2.77 -6.79 -5.37
C ILE A 192 3.57 -7.91 -6.05
N SER A 193 3.55 -7.97 -7.38
CA SER A 193 4.45 -8.84 -8.15
C SER A 193 5.91 -8.64 -7.74
N GLY A 194 6.67 -9.74 -7.67
CA GLY A 194 8.07 -9.69 -7.25
C GLY A 194 8.95 -8.80 -8.12
N LYS A 195 8.65 -8.71 -9.43
CA LYS A 195 9.34 -7.81 -10.38
C LYS A 195 9.15 -6.33 -10.01
N LEU A 196 7.91 -5.92 -9.79
CA LEU A 196 7.59 -4.53 -9.44
C LEU A 196 8.16 -4.16 -8.06
N LYS A 197 8.10 -5.06 -7.07
CA LYS A 197 8.71 -4.84 -5.75
C LYS A 197 10.22 -4.58 -5.83
N ARG A 198 10.94 -5.35 -6.67
CA ARG A 198 12.39 -5.14 -6.89
C ARG A 198 12.68 -3.81 -7.59
N ALA A 199 11.91 -3.49 -8.63
CA ALA A 199 12.07 -2.23 -9.36
C ALA A 199 11.85 -1.01 -8.43
N LEU A 200 10.77 -0.99 -7.66
CA LEU A 200 10.46 0.08 -6.72
C LEU A 200 11.56 0.26 -5.66
N ARG A 201 12.06 -0.85 -5.10
CA ARG A 201 13.17 -0.80 -4.13
C ARG A 201 14.44 -0.22 -4.75
N GLY A 202 14.76 -0.62 -5.98
CA GLY A 202 15.89 -0.06 -6.72
C GLY A 202 15.77 1.45 -6.91
N THR A 203 14.60 1.92 -7.39
CA THR A 203 14.35 3.36 -7.58
C THR A 203 14.43 4.14 -6.28
N ILE A 204 13.83 3.65 -5.19
CA ILE A 204 13.92 4.29 -3.87
C ILE A 204 15.38 4.42 -3.43
N LEU A 205 16.17 3.35 -3.53
CA LEU A 205 17.58 3.39 -3.13
C LEU A 205 18.40 4.35 -3.98
N ILE A 206 18.20 4.35 -5.30
CA ILE A 206 18.89 5.26 -6.22
C ILE A 206 18.52 6.71 -5.91
N SER A 207 17.22 7.02 -5.79
CA SER A 207 16.75 8.37 -5.43
C SER A 207 17.28 8.81 -4.07
N LEU A 208 17.31 7.92 -3.07
CA LEU A 208 17.86 8.22 -1.75
C LEU A 208 19.35 8.56 -1.83
N VAL A 209 20.14 7.77 -2.56
CA VAL A 209 21.58 8.03 -2.74
C VAL A 209 21.81 9.36 -3.45
N ILE A 210 21.08 9.63 -4.53
CA ILE A 210 21.17 10.92 -5.25
C ILE A 210 20.80 12.09 -4.33
N PHE A 211 19.75 11.94 -3.52
CA PHE A 211 19.33 12.97 -2.57
C PHE A 211 20.43 13.27 -1.54
N ILE A 212 21.01 12.25 -0.93
CA ILE A 212 22.07 12.40 0.08
C ILE A 212 23.30 13.08 -0.54
N ILE A 213 23.75 12.62 -1.71
CA ILE A 213 24.91 13.21 -2.41
C ILE A 213 24.64 14.66 -2.78
N ALA A 214 23.47 14.97 -3.34
CA ALA A 214 23.08 16.33 -3.71
C ALA A 214 22.97 17.25 -2.49
N PHE A 215 22.44 16.76 -1.37
CA PHE A 215 22.30 17.56 -0.15
C PHE A 215 23.66 17.89 0.47
N ILE A 216 24.55 16.89 0.58
CA ILE A 216 25.91 17.09 1.12
C ILE A 216 26.74 18.00 0.22
N SER A 217 26.72 17.77 -1.09
CA SER A 217 27.45 18.60 -2.04
C SER A 217 26.89 20.03 -2.12
N GLY A 218 25.57 20.19 -2.09
CA GLY A 218 24.90 21.48 -2.03
C GLY A 218 25.30 22.29 -0.80
N TYR A 219 25.33 21.65 0.37
CA TYR A 219 25.84 22.24 1.60
C TYR A 219 27.31 22.65 1.48
N ALA A 220 28.19 21.75 1.01
CA ALA A 220 29.62 22.02 0.89
C ALA A 220 29.93 23.18 -0.07
N ILE A 221 29.28 23.21 -1.24
CA ILE A 221 29.42 24.31 -2.22
C ILE A 221 28.93 25.62 -1.62
N SER A 222 27.80 25.60 -0.90
CA SER A 222 27.22 26.80 -0.28
C SER A 222 28.12 27.36 0.82
N ALA A 223 28.68 26.49 1.66
CA ALA A 223 29.63 26.89 2.70
C ALA A 223 30.93 27.46 2.12
N PHE A 224 31.43 26.87 1.02
CA PHE A 224 32.63 27.37 0.33
C PHE A 224 32.38 28.73 -0.32
N ASP A 225 31.27 28.90 -1.04
CA ASP A 225 30.91 30.15 -1.71
C ASP A 225 30.67 31.29 -0.70
N ALA A 226 30.05 31.00 0.45
CA ALA A 226 29.83 31.98 1.51
C ALA A 226 31.04 32.20 2.43
N LYS A 227 32.10 31.38 2.30
CA LYS A 227 33.27 31.35 3.20
C LYS A 227 32.89 31.21 4.68
N SER A 228 31.77 30.57 4.96
CA SER A 228 31.22 30.36 6.31
C SER A 228 30.39 29.08 6.34
N PHE A 229 30.44 28.34 7.45
CA PHE A 229 29.57 27.19 7.68
C PHE A 229 28.08 27.59 7.82
N GLU A 230 27.83 28.83 8.23
CA GLU A 230 26.50 29.41 8.41
C GLU A 230 26.17 30.35 7.25
N PHE A 231 26.23 29.82 6.02
CA PHE A 231 26.02 30.59 4.79
C PHE A 231 24.67 31.32 4.74
N TRP A 232 23.65 30.79 5.43
CA TRP A 232 22.32 31.39 5.51
C TRP A 232 22.31 32.75 6.24
N HIS A 233 23.25 33.00 7.16
CA HIS A 233 23.41 34.33 7.77
C HIS A 233 24.13 35.29 6.82
N VAL A 234 25.09 34.80 6.04
CA VAL A 234 25.82 35.60 5.03
C VAL A 234 24.90 36.03 3.89
N TRP A 235 23.93 35.17 3.53
CA TRP A 235 22.94 35.44 2.48
C TRP A 235 21.63 36.05 3.00
N GLU A 236 21.58 36.43 4.27
CA GLU A 236 20.45 37.16 4.87
C GLU A 236 19.10 36.43 4.74
N TRP A 237 19.09 35.10 4.88
CA TRP A 237 17.87 34.27 4.72
C TRP A 237 16.78 34.54 5.76
N PHE A 238 17.12 35.15 6.90
CA PHE A 238 16.26 35.28 8.07
C PHE A 238 16.21 36.71 8.63
N GLN A 239 16.03 37.71 7.76
CA GLN A 239 15.78 39.10 8.18
C GLN A 239 14.34 39.32 8.67
#